data_AF-A0A7C8V5T0-F1
#
_entry.id   AF-A0A7C8V5T0-F1
#
_cell.length_a   1.000
_cell.length_b   1.000
_cell.length_c   1.000
_cell.angle_alpha   90.00
_cell.angle_beta   90.00
_cell.angle_gamma   90.00
#
_symmetry.space_group_name_H-M   'P 1'
#
loop_
_entity.id
_entity.type
_entity.pdbx_description
1 polymer ?
#
loop_
_entity_poly.entity_id
_entity_poly.type
_entity_poly.pdbx_seq_one_letter_code
_entity_poly.pdbx_strand_id
1 'polypeptide(L)'
;MGKQDTLKHFPDNSEVLVIQLGSQSESQAIQFRHGEFLFRIKQTIGLSIVKTADDAIEFINTKHPAFILVVDSEFANPAYRRLQNEVAFIVEYGAAFIMCGEFPRTVDTEKFRHMALNAFNLGWDIGPIHKGKFELHKTCDVLDGIHRASNIGMELQMTAVLVGRVDDRSRLYICKEFDQSQDNTSAALAFEKRGNGYFGWVGDTNALGAIHNVIFKFIDLAGPNFRAGRLRNLRRGRNMPQVCGGRPAGHPRNNKATRANKPPPRPQGPCDNCGRNFTTQTCFDCKIVFYCSMSCMNAASRKHKEVCAAHKVTLSQAIEMADQGDPMPLVRELVISPKDHQEVLERLIDCYRFRIEDLKNISGIRAGCYRDSNTGDVHLEEFVNFLRQLQRSNQPARPPWWELASQVQCEDMACNHIMRYYIGNPIDEDEVVAHYGNKLMPSALRALSDILYNGPVPERTEDPGDEGDNNQMAGTDPILGLDELGQWEQDSSSGTDDIDRVLNSLKLEDPISTVAVIETKQESRAPTSPSPPTPMAPRPGPTAPEAPIQPQAPRRKREPIVHVWEPPTTPN
;
A
#
# COMPACT_ATOMS: atom_id res chain seq x y z
N MET A 1 29.65 30.22 -28.17
CA MET A 1 28.38 30.57 -27.52
C MET A 1 27.33 29.56 -27.97
N GLY A 2 26.98 28.59 -27.10
CA GLY A 2 26.02 27.53 -27.44
C GLY A 2 24.59 28.08 -27.49
N LYS A 3 23.80 27.61 -28.46
CA LYS A 3 22.36 27.92 -28.55
C LYS A 3 21.69 27.48 -27.26
N GLN A 4 21.07 28.41 -26.53
CA GLN A 4 20.15 28.04 -25.45
C GLN A 4 18.96 27.33 -26.09
N ASP A 5 18.77 26.05 -25.78
CA ASP A 5 17.58 25.31 -26.19
C ASP A 5 16.35 26.01 -25.62
N THR A 6 15.51 26.58 -26.49
CA THR A 6 14.25 27.21 -26.07
C THR A 6 13.30 26.11 -25.60
N LEU A 7 13.22 25.93 -24.29
CA LEU A 7 12.26 25.05 -23.62
C LEU A 7 10.84 25.35 -24.10
N LYS A 8 10.09 24.30 -24.44
CA LYS A 8 8.68 24.42 -24.83
C LYS A 8 7.90 24.98 -23.64
N HIS A 9 7.05 25.97 -23.89
CA HIS A 9 6.18 26.54 -22.87
C HIS A 9 5.20 25.46 -22.40
N PHE A 10 5.25 25.11 -21.12
CA PHE A 10 4.33 24.17 -20.51
C PHE A 10 2.96 24.84 -20.30
N PRO A 11 1.84 24.11 -20.42
CA PRO A 11 0.54 24.68 -20.06
C PRO A 11 0.54 25.10 -18.58
N ASP A 12 -0.17 26.20 -18.25
CA ASP A 12 -0.21 26.87 -16.93
C ASP A 12 -0.54 25.97 -15.71
N ASN A 13 -0.83 24.68 -15.89
CA ASN A 13 -1.14 23.73 -14.82
C ASN A 13 -0.10 22.58 -14.68
N SER A 14 1.07 22.67 -15.30
CA SER A 14 2.11 21.63 -15.20
C SER A 14 2.95 21.75 -13.93
N GLU A 15 2.38 22.12 -12.78
CA GLU A 15 3.16 22.31 -11.56
C GLU A 15 3.73 20.97 -11.04
N VAL A 16 4.98 21.00 -10.57
CA VAL A 16 5.64 19.88 -9.90
C VAL A 16 5.39 19.98 -8.40
N LEU A 17 4.84 18.92 -7.81
CA LEU A 17 4.72 18.75 -6.37
C LEU A 17 5.93 17.98 -5.84
N VAL A 18 6.67 18.53 -4.88
CA VAL A 18 7.69 17.81 -4.11
C VAL A 18 7.14 17.51 -2.74
N ILE A 19 7.07 16.23 -2.39
CA ILE A 19 6.67 15.75 -1.07
C ILE A 19 7.93 15.51 -0.24
N GLN A 20 8.02 16.20 0.88
CA GLN A 20 9.16 16.13 1.79
C GLN A 20 8.69 15.98 3.25
N LEU A 21 8.43 14.74 3.69
CA LEU A 21 7.82 14.43 4.99
C LEU A 21 8.85 14.21 6.10
N GLY A 22 10.14 14.12 5.74
CA GLY A 22 11.23 13.91 6.67
C GLY A 22 11.41 15.05 7.68
N SER A 23 12.21 14.78 8.68
CA SER A 23 12.61 15.71 9.74
C SER A 23 13.28 16.98 9.18
N GLN A 24 13.46 17.99 10.04
CA GLN A 24 14.15 19.23 9.66
C GLN A 24 15.61 19.00 9.25
N SER A 25 16.30 18.03 9.86
CA SER A 25 17.69 17.67 9.50
C SER A 25 17.76 17.03 8.12
N GLU A 26 16.88 16.09 7.81
CA GLU A 26 16.76 15.49 6.46
C GLU A 26 16.42 16.54 5.41
N SER A 27 15.52 17.47 5.77
CA SER A 27 15.17 18.60 4.94
C SER A 27 16.38 19.47 4.56
N GLN A 28 17.27 19.73 5.51
CA GLN A 28 18.52 20.46 5.25
C GLN A 28 19.47 19.64 4.37
N ALA A 29 19.57 18.33 4.61
CA ALA A 29 20.40 17.44 3.81
C ALA A 29 19.95 17.38 2.33
N ILE A 30 18.63 17.36 2.09
CA ILE A 30 18.04 17.42 0.75
C ILE A 30 18.33 18.76 0.09
N GLN A 31 18.15 19.89 0.80
CA GLN A 31 18.48 21.20 0.25
C GLN A 31 19.96 21.34 -0.08
N PHE A 32 20.84 20.78 0.75
CA PHE A 32 22.28 20.81 0.51
C PHE A 32 22.68 20.01 -0.74
N ARG A 33 22.15 18.79 -0.90
CA ARG A 33 22.54 17.88 -2.00
C ARG A 33 21.78 18.11 -3.30
N HIS A 34 20.50 18.44 -3.21
CA HIS A 34 19.59 18.55 -4.37
C HIS A 34 19.04 19.97 -4.55
N GLY A 35 19.52 20.97 -3.80
CA GLY A 35 19.04 22.35 -3.89
C GLY A 35 19.16 22.94 -5.29
N GLU A 36 20.26 22.67 -6.00
CA GLU A 36 20.43 23.14 -7.38
C GLU A 36 19.40 22.51 -8.33
N PHE A 37 19.13 21.21 -8.18
CA PHE A 37 18.12 20.49 -8.96
C PHE A 37 16.72 21.03 -8.73
N LEU A 38 16.31 21.17 -7.46
CA LEU A 38 15.02 21.73 -7.09
C LEU A 38 14.88 23.18 -7.56
N PHE A 39 15.95 23.98 -7.44
CA PHE A 39 15.98 25.34 -7.96
C PHE A 39 15.76 25.36 -9.48
N ARG A 40 16.44 24.49 -10.23
CA ARG A 40 16.24 24.38 -11.68
C ARG A 40 14.81 23.97 -12.06
N ILE A 41 14.19 23.04 -11.33
CA ILE A 41 12.78 22.67 -11.58
C ILE A 41 11.88 23.89 -11.35
N LYS A 42 12.08 24.59 -10.23
CA LYS A 42 11.32 25.79 -9.89
C LYS A 42 11.38 26.87 -10.98
N GLN A 43 12.56 27.08 -11.60
CA GLN A 43 12.73 28.04 -12.69
C GLN A 43 12.07 27.60 -14.01
N THR A 44 11.89 26.29 -14.22
CA THR A 44 11.49 25.74 -15.53
C THR A 44 9.99 25.48 -15.63
N ILE A 45 9.41 24.85 -14.61
CA ILE A 45 8.06 24.25 -14.68
C ILE A 45 7.13 24.76 -13.56
N GLY A 46 7.68 25.36 -12.50
CA GLY A 46 6.96 25.67 -11.27
C GLY A 46 7.05 24.52 -10.27
N LEU A 47 7.28 24.87 -9.01
CA LEU A 47 7.56 23.91 -7.95
C LEU A 47 6.87 24.32 -6.65
N SER A 48 6.08 23.39 -6.10
CA SER A 48 5.53 23.47 -4.75
C SER A 48 6.14 22.38 -3.88
N ILE A 49 6.63 22.74 -2.70
CA ILE A 49 7.19 21.80 -1.72
C ILE A 49 6.22 21.74 -0.54
N VAL A 50 5.75 20.53 -0.21
CA VAL A 50 4.86 20.26 0.92
C VAL A 50 5.59 19.44 1.97
N LYS A 51 5.31 19.70 3.24
CA LYS A 51 6.00 19.09 4.39
C LYS A 51 5.11 18.23 5.27
N THR A 52 3.81 18.21 5.01
CA THR A 52 2.85 17.41 5.75
C THR A 52 2.02 16.59 4.77
N ALA A 53 1.49 15.46 5.24
CA ALA A 53 0.66 14.60 4.40
C ALA A 53 -0.67 15.27 4.04
N ASP A 54 -1.26 16.05 4.95
CA ASP A 54 -2.51 16.75 4.70
C ASP A 54 -2.35 17.87 3.65
N ASP A 55 -1.28 18.66 3.72
CA ASP A 55 -0.98 19.69 2.71
C ASP A 55 -0.76 19.05 1.32
N ALA A 56 -0.09 17.89 1.29
CA ALA A 56 0.14 17.14 0.06
C ALA A 56 -1.19 16.63 -0.54
N ILE A 57 -2.07 16.07 0.28
CA ILE A 57 -3.41 15.62 -0.13
C ILE A 57 -4.24 16.81 -0.63
N GLU A 58 -4.27 17.92 0.11
CA GLU A 58 -4.98 19.14 -0.31
C GLU A 58 -4.46 19.64 -1.66
N PHE A 59 -3.14 19.68 -1.84
CA PHE A 59 -2.52 20.09 -3.10
C PHE A 59 -2.90 19.16 -4.26
N ILE A 60 -2.80 17.84 -4.07
CA ILE A 60 -3.20 16.85 -5.10
C ILE A 60 -4.67 17.02 -5.48
N ASN A 61 -5.52 17.31 -4.49
CA ASN A 61 -6.95 17.45 -4.64
C ASN A 61 -7.36 18.75 -5.35
N THR A 62 -6.60 19.83 -5.16
CA THR A 62 -6.94 21.17 -5.66
C THR A 62 -6.22 21.53 -6.95
N LYS A 63 -4.93 21.15 -7.07
CA LYS A 63 -4.05 21.54 -8.17
C LYS A 63 -3.89 20.45 -9.23
N HIS A 64 -4.03 19.18 -8.85
CA HIS A 64 -3.84 18.04 -9.73
C HIS A 64 -2.48 18.06 -10.46
N PRO A 65 -1.35 17.98 -9.70
CA PRO A 65 -0.02 18.09 -10.29
C PRO A 65 0.20 17.01 -11.36
N ALA A 66 0.90 17.41 -12.43
CA ALA A 66 1.32 16.47 -13.47
C ALA A 66 2.48 15.58 -13.00
N PHE A 67 3.29 16.10 -12.07
CA PHE A 67 4.49 15.45 -11.56
C PHE A 67 4.52 15.53 -10.04
N ILE A 68 4.80 14.39 -9.42
CA ILE A 68 4.99 14.24 -7.98
C ILE A 68 6.38 13.67 -7.76
N LEU A 69 7.25 14.42 -7.10
CA LEU A 69 8.57 13.98 -6.68
C LEU A 69 8.55 13.68 -5.19
N VAL A 70 9.02 12.51 -4.80
CA VAL A 70 9.26 12.18 -3.39
C VAL A 70 10.77 12.10 -3.18
N VAL A 71 11.25 12.91 -2.24
CA VAL A 71 12.68 13.12 -2.01
C VAL A 71 13.22 12.49 -0.72
N ASP A 72 12.35 12.07 0.20
CA ASP A 72 12.72 11.35 1.44
C ASP A 72 11.90 10.09 1.64
N SER A 73 12.50 9.13 2.35
CA SER A 73 11.92 7.81 2.60
C SER A 73 10.71 7.80 3.51
N GLU A 74 10.43 8.89 4.23
CA GLU A 74 9.35 8.94 5.21
C GLU A 74 7.99 8.73 4.54
N PHE A 75 7.86 9.08 3.26
CA PHE A 75 6.69 8.74 2.43
C PHE A 75 6.36 7.24 2.37
N ALA A 76 7.35 6.34 2.49
CA ALA A 76 7.11 4.90 2.50
C ALA A 76 6.55 4.37 3.83
N ASN A 77 6.51 5.20 4.87
CA ASN A 77 5.97 4.81 6.17
C ASN A 77 4.46 4.47 6.04
N PRO A 78 4.01 3.30 6.55
CA PRO A 78 2.60 2.92 6.56
C PRO A 78 1.67 3.98 7.19
N ALA A 79 2.17 4.83 8.09
CA ALA A 79 1.41 5.94 8.65
C ALA A 79 0.85 6.91 7.58
N TYR A 80 1.49 7.03 6.41
CA TYR A 80 1.04 7.88 5.31
C TYR A 80 0.26 7.13 4.23
N ARG A 81 -0.31 5.95 4.54
CA ARG A 81 -1.09 5.13 3.61
C ARG A 81 -2.14 5.92 2.83
N ARG A 82 -2.86 6.83 3.51
CA ARG A 82 -3.87 7.69 2.88
C ARG A 82 -3.27 8.57 1.77
N LEU A 83 -2.13 9.21 2.01
CA LEU A 83 -1.43 10.01 1.01
C LEU A 83 -0.92 9.13 -0.13
N GLN A 84 -0.33 7.97 0.18
CA GLN A 84 0.14 7.01 -0.82
C GLN A 84 -0.99 6.60 -1.77
N ASN A 85 -2.18 6.32 -1.23
CA ASN A 85 -3.38 5.96 -2.01
C ASN A 85 -3.87 7.12 -2.91
N GLU A 86 -3.81 8.37 -2.44
CA GLU A 86 -4.17 9.53 -3.27
C GLU A 86 -3.14 9.80 -4.38
N VAL A 87 -1.85 9.57 -4.11
CA VAL A 87 -0.78 9.62 -5.10
C VAL A 87 -0.97 8.51 -6.15
N ALA A 88 -1.18 7.27 -5.72
CA ALA A 88 -1.44 6.16 -6.62
C ALA A 88 -2.68 6.41 -7.49
N PHE A 89 -3.75 6.93 -6.90
CA PHE A 89 -4.95 7.34 -7.64
C PHE A 89 -4.60 8.34 -8.74
N ILE A 90 -3.94 9.47 -8.44
CA ILE A 90 -3.67 10.48 -9.48
C ILE A 90 -2.67 9.97 -10.55
N VAL A 91 -1.76 9.06 -10.18
CA VAL A 91 -0.87 8.36 -11.12
C VAL A 91 -1.67 7.53 -12.13
N GLU A 92 -2.64 6.73 -11.69
CA GLU A 92 -3.51 5.96 -12.62
C GLU A 92 -4.23 6.86 -13.64
N TYR A 93 -4.48 8.11 -13.27
CA TYR A 93 -5.15 9.12 -14.11
C TYR A 93 -4.20 10.03 -14.89
N GLY A 94 -2.90 9.78 -14.85
CA GLY A 94 -1.94 10.40 -15.76
C GLY A 94 -0.72 11.02 -15.11
N ALA A 95 -0.72 11.22 -13.79
CA ALA A 95 0.42 11.86 -13.15
C ALA A 95 1.65 10.96 -13.19
N ALA A 96 2.82 11.56 -13.20
CA ALA A 96 4.07 10.84 -12.99
C ALA A 96 4.51 11.00 -11.54
N PHE A 97 4.72 9.88 -10.87
CA PHE A 97 5.28 9.80 -9.53
C PHE A 97 6.72 9.30 -9.61
N ILE A 98 7.67 10.03 -9.03
CA ILE A 98 9.10 9.71 -9.13
C ILE A 98 9.74 9.77 -7.73
N MET A 99 10.30 8.65 -7.28
CA MET A 99 11.13 8.58 -6.09
C MET A 99 12.57 8.89 -6.48
N CYS A 100 13.16 9.91 -5.86
CA CYS A 100 14.50 10.38 -6.20
C CYS A 100 15.16 11.07 -4.98
N GLY A 101 16.34 11.63 -5.17
CA GLY A 101 17.02 12.39 -4.12
C GLY A 101 17.53 11.50 -3.00
N GLU A 102 17.12 11.76 -1.76
CA GLU A 102 17.51 10.95 -0.60
C GLU A 102 16.67 9.68 -0.44
N PHE A 103 15.50 9.61 -1.08
CA PHE A 103 14.58 8.48 -0.95
C PHE A 103 15.28 7.11 -1.10
N PRO A 104 16.01 6.82 -2.20
CA PRO A 104 16.60 5.49 -2.41
C PRO A 104 17.65 5.13 -1.36
N ARG A 105 18.28 6.13 -0.74
CA ARG A 105 19.37 5.93 0.21
C ARG A 105 18.86 5.55 1.59
N THR A 106 17.73 6.13 2.01
CA THR A 106 17.26 6.05 3.40
C THR A 106 16.06 5.15 3.58
N VAL A 107 15.42 4.71 2.50
CA VAL A 107 14.21 3.90 2.57
C VAL A 107 14.50 2.49 3.07
N ASP A 108 13.70 2.05 4.03
CA ASP A 108 13.71 0.68 4.51
C ASP A 108 13.13 -0.27 3.44
N THR A 109 13.72 -1.47 3.32
CA THR A 109 13.35 -2.42 2.26
C THR A 109 11.92 -2.93 2.42
N GLU A 110 11.50 -3.19 3.66
CA GLU A 110 10.15 -3.69 3.95
C GLU A 110 9.12 -2.59 3.73
N LYS A 111 9.36 -1.39 4.26
CA LYS A 111 8.48 -0.22 4.03
C LYS A 111 8.32 0.09 2.53
N PHE A 112 9.41 0.06 1.76
CA PHE A 112 9.34 0.23 0.31
C PHE A 112 8.50 -0.86 -0.36
N ARG A 113 8.77 -2.13 -0.06
CA ARG A 113 8.03 -3.26 -0.63
C ARG A 113 6.55 -3.13 -0.35
N HIS A 114 6.16 -2.83 0.89
CA HIS A 114 4.77 -2.61 1.27
C HIS A 114 4.15 -1.44 0.51
N MET A 115 4.82 -0.29 0.43
CA MET A 115 4.31 0.86 -0.31
C MET A 115 4.17 0.55 -1.82
N ALA A 116 5.20 -0.01 -2.46
CA ALA A 116 5.19 -0.33 -3.89
C ALA A 116 4.11 -1.35 -4.24
N LEU A 117 3.96 -2.40 -3.42
CA LEU A 117 2.95 -3.42 -3.60
C LEU A 117 1.55 -2.89 -3.29
N ASN A 118 1.37 -2.26 -2.13
CA ASN A 118 0.04 -1.93 -1.64
C ASN A 118 -0.51 -0.65 -2.27
N ALA A 119 0.30 0.39 -2.49
CA ALA A 119 -0.22 1.62 -3.10
C ALA A 119 -0.23 1.52 -4.62
N PHE A 120 0.80 0.91 -5.21
CA PHE A 120 1.01 0.94 -6.66
C PHE A 120 0.87 -0.42 -7.34
N ASN A 121 0.64 -1.51 -6.60
CA ASN A 121 0.54 -2.87 -7.15
C ASN A 121 1.74 -3.21 -8.05
N LEU A 122 2.94 -2.99 -7.49
CA LEU A 122 4.24 -3.31 -8.07
C LEU A 122 5.00 -4.27 -7.18
N GLY A 123 5.49 -5.36 -7.76
CA GLY A 123 6.34 -6.34 -7.07
C GLY A 123 7.81 -5.93 -6.98
N TRP A 124 8.11 -4.62 -7.02
CA TRP A 124 9.48 -4.11 -7.00
C TRP A 124 10.11 -4.30 -5.62
N ASP A 125 11.41 -4.59 -5.61
CA ASP A 125 12.19 -4.82 -4.39
C ASP A 125 13.45 -3.95 -4.39
N ILE A 126 13.89 -3.50 -3.21
CA ILE A 126 15.18 -2.81 -3.10
C ILE A 126 16.30 -3.84 -3.26
N GLY A 127 17.19 -3.56 -4.20
CA GLY A 127 18.40 -4.32 -4.47
C GLY A 127 19.64 -3.70 -3.80
N PRO A 128 20.82 -4.28 -4.03
CA PRO A 128 22.05 -3.81 -3.42
C PRO A 128 22.43 -2.40 -3.92
N ILE A 129 23.21 -1.69 -3.12
CA ILE A 129 23.89 -0.48 -3.57
C ILE A 129 25.08 -0.89 -4.43
N HIS A 130 25.14 -0.41 -5.67
CA HIS A 130 26.22 -0.71 -6.59
C HIS A 130 26.85 0.56 -7.14
N LYS A 131 28.19 0.59 -7.11
CA LYS A 131 29.00 1.65 -7.74
C LYS A 131 29.64 1.09 -9.00
N GLY A 132 29.21 1.59 -10.15
CA GLY A 132 29.66 1.05 -11.41
C GLY A 132 29.18 1.84 -12.61
N LYS A 133 29.21 1.15 -13.75
CA LYS A 133 28.85 1.67 -15.06
C LYS A 133 27.47 1.16 -15.43
N PHE A 134 26.57 2.09 -15.72
CA PHE A 134 25.19 1.82 -16.08
C PHE A 134 24.93 2.26 -17.51
N GLU A 135 24.21 1.45 -18.26
CA GLU A 135 23.92 1.72 -19.66
C GLU A 135 22.43 1.90 -19.89
N LEU A 136 22.10 2.76 -20.85
CA LEU A 136 20.74 3.00 -21.28
C LEU A 136 20.18 1.71 -21.90
N HIS A 137 19.11 1.21 -21.31
CA HIS A 137 18.46 -0.03 -21.73
C HIS A 137 17.67 0.18 -23.01
N LYS A 138 17.94 -0.65 -24.03
CA LYS A 138 17.40 -0.43 -25.39
C LYS A 138 15.92 -0.77 -25.53
N THR A 139 15.39 -1.64 -24.69
CA THR A 139 14.00 -2.13 -24.77
C THR A 139 13.04 -1.32 -23.88
N CYS A 140 13.50 -0.18 -23.33
CA CYS A 140 12.64 0.66 -22.51
C CYS A 140 11.55 1.34 -23.36
N ASP A 141 10.35 0.75 -23.37
CA ASP A 141 9.18 1.25 -24.12
C ASP A 141 8.57 2.51 -23.50
N VAL A 142 8.85 2.75 -22.22
CA VAL A 142 8.12 3.73 -21.41
C VAL A 142 8.27 5.16 -21.94
N LEU A 143 9.36 5.46 -22.66
CA LEU A 143 9.53 6.75 -23.33
C LEU A 143 10.26 6.62 -24.67
N ASP A 144 9.50 6.22 -25.68
CA ASP A 144 9.88 6.30 -27.09
C ASP A 144 10.45 7.70 -27.44
N GLY A 145 11.76 7.84 -27.39
CA GLY A 145 12.45 9.10 -27.67
C GLY A 145 13.38 9.60 -26.57
N ILE A 146 13.40 9.02 -25.37
CA ILE A 146 14.47 9.28 -24.40
C ILE A 146 15.83 8.94 -25.03
N HIS A 147 15.93 7.80 -25.71
CA HIS A 147 17.15 7.39 -26.42
C HIS A 147 17.55 8.33 -27.55
N ARG A 148 16.61 9.11 -28.09
CA ARG A 148 16.84 10.10 -29.15
C ARG A 148 17.10 11.50 -28.60
N ALA A 149 16.88 11.73 -27.30
CA ALA A 149 17.08 13.03 -26.70
C ALA A 149 18.57 13.33 -26.62
N SER A 150 18.99 14.41 -27.26
CA SER A 150 20.32 14.97 -27.05
C SER A 150 20.51 15.25 -25.55
N ASN A 151 21.70 14.96 -25.03
CA ASN A 151 22.13 15.15 -23.63
C ASN A 151 21.77 14.03 -22.65
N ILE A 152 21.17 12.93 -23.09
CA ILE A 152 21.09 11.70 -22.28
C ILE A 152 22.31 10.84 -22.60
N GLY A 153 23.15 10.61 -21.59
CA GLY A 153 24.32 9.76 -21.74
C GLY A 153 23.90 8.31 -21.98
N MET A 154 24.45 7.66 -23.01
CA MET A 154 24.25 6.22 -23.24
C MET A 154 24.81 5.37 -22.09
N GLU A 155 25.74 5.95 -21.35
CA GLU A 155 26.44 5.33 -20.24
C GLU A 155 26.64 6.37 -19.13
N LEU A 156 26.43 5.94 -17.89
CA LEU A 156 26.60 6.76 -16.70
C LEU A 156 27.43 5.98 -15.67
N GLN A 157 28.44 6.64 -15.10
CA GLN A 157 29.15 6.12 -13.94
C GLN A 157 28.52 6.71 -12.68
N MET A 158 27.90 5.86 -11.85
CA MET A 158 27.20 6.31 -10.63
C MET A 158 27.28 5.29 -9.51
N THR A 159 26.92 5.73 -8.30
CA THR A 159 26.57 4.85 -7.20
C THR A 159 25.05 4.87 -7.12
N ALA A 160 24.41 3.73 -7.29
CA ALA A 160 22.96 3.63 -7.29
C ALA A 160 22.46 2.50 -6.39
N VAL A 161 21.35 2.74 -5.72
CA VAL A 161 20.54 1.70 -5.11
C VAL A 161 19.70 1.06 -6.21
N LEU A 162 19.93 -0.23 -6.46
CA LEU A 162 19.19 -0.95 -7.49
C LEU A 162 17.75 -1.22 -7.02
N VAL A 163 16.82 -1.33 -7.96
CA VAL A 163 15.50 -1.89 -7.73
C VAL A 163 15.36 -3.15 -8.58
N GLY A 164 14.99 -4.26 -7.96
CA GLY A 164 14.80 -5.58 -8.57
C GLY A 164 13.35 -5.87 -8.95
N ARG A 165 13.13 -6.97 -9.67
CA ARG A 165 11.82 -7.40 -10.19
C ARG A 165 11.14 -6.33 -11.07
N VAL A 166 11.94 -5.57 -11.79
CA VAL A 166 11.46 -4.60 -12.77
C VAL A 166 11.23 -5.30 -14.10
N ASP A 167 10.08 -5.06 -14.72
CA ASP A 167 9.80 -5.55 -16.07
C ASP A 167 10.81 -4.99 -17.06
N ASP A 168 11.23 -5.80 -18.03
CA ASP A 168 12.25 -5.47 -19.01
C ASP A 168 12.02 -4.10 -19.68
N ARG A 169 10.76 -3.82 -20.04
CA ARG A 169 10.34 -2.59 -20.73
C ARG A 169 10.42 -1.33 -19.85
N SER A 170 10.56 -1.52 -18.54
CA SER A 170 10.54 -0.48 -17.53
C SER A 170 11.90 -0.17 -16.95
N ARG A 171 12.91 -0.98 -17.28
CA ARG A 171 14.31 -0.71 -16.93
C ARG A 171 14.85 0.37 -17.87
N LEU A 172 15.32 1.50 -17.33
CA LEU A 172 15.90 2.58 -18.12
C LEU A 172 17.42 2.56 -18.10
N TYR A 173 18.03 2.44 -16.93
CA TYR A 173 19.48 2.26 -16.79
C TYR A 173 19.79 0.98 -16.03
N ILE A 174 20.54 0.07 -16.66
CA ILE A 174 20.91 -1.24 -16.12
C ILE A 174 22.42 -1.32 -15.92
N CYS A 175 22.86 -2.12 -14.94
CA CYS A 175 24.28 -2.44 -14.79
C CYS A 175 24.61 -3.69 -15.61
N LYS A 176 25.57 -3.58 -16.53
CA LYS A 176 26.01 -4.71 -17.38
C LYS A 176 26.49 -5.92 -16.59
N GLU A 177 27.07 -5.71 -15.42
CA GLU A 177 27.58 -6.79 -14.57
C GLU A 177 26.44 -7.64 -14.00
N PHE A 178 25.30 -7.01 -13.67
CA PHE A 178 24.13 -7.71 -13.15
C PHE A 178 23.25 -8.30 -14.25
N ASP A 179 23.19 -7.67 -15.42
CA ASP A 179 22.37 -8.15 -16.55
C ASP A 179 22.94 -9.40 -17.25
N GLN A 180 24.16 -9.81 -16.89
CA GLN A 180 24.73 -11.12 -17.27
C GLN A 180 24.50 -12.20 -16.20
N SER A 181 24.07 -11.81 -15.01
CA SER A 181 23.80 -12.74 -13.92
C SER A 181 22.42 -13.39 -14.10
N GLN A 182 22.01 -14.29 -13.20
CA GLN A 182 20.64 -14.83 -13.25
C GLN A 182 19.59 -13.79 -12.86
N ASP A 183 19.99 -12.66 -12.25
CA ASP A 183 19.09 -11.62 -11.77
C ASP A 183 18.94 -10.46 -12.76
N ASN A 184 18.44 -10.78 -13.95
CA ASN A 184 18.22 -9.84 -15.05
C ASN A 184 17.00 -8.94 -14.86
N THR A 185 16.62 -8.67 -13.61
CA THR A 185 15.43 -7.87 -13.28
C THR A 185 15.75 -6.57 -12.55
N SER A 186 17.04 -6.30 -12.33
CA SER A 186 17.51 -5.12 -11.60
C SER A 186 17.76 -3.91 -12.50
N ALA A 187 17.45 -2.71 -11.99
CA ALA A 187 17.73 -1.44 -12.65
C ALA A 187 18.13 -0.35 -11.65
N ALA A 188 18.99 0.58 -12.07
CA ALA A 188 19.30 1.78 -11.29
C ALA A 188 18.22 2.86 -11.48
N LEU A 189 17.71 2.99 -12.70
CA LEU A 189 16.57 3.85 -13.02
C LEU A 189 15.51 3.00 -13.69
N ALA A 190 14.28 3.11 -13.21
CA ALA A 190 13.14 2.39 -13.76
C ALA A 190 11.90 3.27 -13.82
N PHE A 191 11.09 3.11 -14.86
CA PHE A 191 9.79 3.75 -14.99
C PHE A 191 8.76 2.74 -15.46
N GLU A 192 7.74 2.45 -14.65
CA GLU A 192 6.60 1.60 -15.01
C GLU A 192 5.39 2.44 -15.37
N LYS A 193 4.70 2.05 -16.44
CA LYS A 193 3.43 2.67 -16.80
C LYS A 193 2.32 2.16 -15.89
N ARG A 194 1.60 3.08 -15.23
CA ARG A 194 0.48 2.76 -14.33
C ARG A 194 -0.77 3.51 -14.77
N GLY A 195 -1.75 2.79 -15.32
CA GLY A 195 -2.91 3.40 -15.95
C GLY A 195 -2.48 4.34 -17.07
N ASN A 196 -2.77 5.64 -16.91
CA ASN A 196 -2.35 6.69 -17.85
C ASN A 196 -1.07 7.42 -17.43
N GLY A 197 -0.56 7.17 -16.23
CA GLY A 197 0.63 7.83 -15.69
C GLY A 197 1.82 6.89 -15.54
N TYR A 198 2.76 7.30 -14.70
CA TYR A 198 4.03 6.61 -14.52
C TYR A 198 4.45 6.54 -13.07
N PHE A 199 5.11 5.44 -12.71
CA PHE A 199 5.78 5.23 -11.45
C PHE A 199 7.29 5.10 -11.71
N GLY A 200 8.09 5.97 -11.12
CA GLY A 200 9.53 6.09 -11.38
C GLY A 200 10.39 5.87 -10.14
N TRP A 201 11.51 5.18 -10.34
CA TRP A 201 12.60 5.01 -9.39
C TRP A 201 13.89 5.59 -9.96
N VAL A 202 14.57 6.42 -9.17
CA VAL A 202 15.87 6.98 -9.51
C VAL A 202 16.84 6.67 -8.38
N GLY A 203 17.59 5.58 -8.51
CA GLY A 203 18.46 5.05 -7.46
C GLY A 203 19.77 5.81 -7.22
N ASP A 204 20.08 6.86 -7.99
CA ASP A 204 21.35 7.60 -7.88
C ASP A 204 21.52 8.23 -6.50
N THR A 205 22.57 7.83 -5.79
CA THR A 205 22.90 8.37 -4.47
C THR A 205 23.90 9.52 -4.53
N ASN A 206 24.47 9.83 -5.69
CA ASN A 206 25.55 10.82 -5.84
C ASN A 206 25.06 12.19 -6.33
N ALA A 207 23.75 12.36 -6.56
CA ALA A 207 23.14 13.59 -7.07
C ALA A 207 23.78 14.08 -8.38
N LEU A 208 24.05 13.15 -9.31
CA LEU A 208 24.71 13.45 -10.56
C LEU A 208 23.84 14.36 -11.42
N GLY A 209 24.41 15.47 -11.90
CA GLY A 209 23.72 16.40 -12.80
C GLY A 209 23.20 15.73 -14.08
N ALA A 210 23.83 14.65 -14.54
CA ALA A 210 23.35 13.85 -15.68
C ALA A 210 21.99 13.19 -15.39
N ILE A 211 21.77 12.69 -14.17
CA ILE A 211 20.51 12.09 -13.75
C ILE A 211 19.42 13.15 -13.64
N HIS A 212 19.75 14.35 -13.15
CA HIS A 212 18.82 15.48 -13.18
C HIS A 212 18.34 15.77 -14.61
N ASN A 213 19.23 15.71 -15.61
CA ASN A 213 18.84 15.90 -17.02
C ASN A 213 17.92 14.77 -17.52
N VAL A 214 18.11 13.53 -17.07
CA VAL A 214 17.19 12.42 -17.37
C VAL A 214 15.79 12.71 -16.80
N ILE A 215 15.69 13.17 -15.55
CA ILE A 215 14.41 13.54 -14.93
C ILE A 215 13.75 14.72 -15.68
N PHE A 216 14.51 15.75 -16.05
CA PHE A 216 13.97 16.85 -16.85
C PHE A 216 13.45 16.37 -18.21
N LYS A 217 14.17 15.48 -18.88
CA LYS A 217 13.73 14.92 -20.16
C LYS A 217 12.51 14.01 -20.01
N PHE A 218 12.44 13.26 -18.92
CA PHE A 218 11.25 12.51 -18.55
C PHE A 218 10.05 13.46 -18.41
N ILE A 219 10.20 14.56 -17.67
CA ILE A 219 9.16 15.57 -17.49
C ILE A 219 8.74 16.20 -18.83
N ASP A 220 9.71 16.57 -19.68
CA ASP A 220 9.48 17.13 -21.02
C ASP A 220 8.65 16.18 -21.90
N LEU A 221 8.92 14.87 -21.84
CA LEU A 221 8.29 13.85 -22.69
C LEU A 221 6.95 13.37 -22.16
N ALA A 222 6.82 13.20 -20.84
CA ALA A 222 5.59 12.75 -20.20
C ALA A 222 4.55 13.89 -20.10
N GLY A 223 4.99 15.14 -19.93
CA GLY A 223 4.13 16.30 -19.65
C GLY A 223 3.04 16.57 -20.70
N PRO A 224 3.34 16.58 -22.02
CA PRO A 224 2.36 16.88 -23.06
C PRO A 224 1.19 15.88 -23.13
N ASN A 225 1.38 14.65 -22.65
CA ASN A 225 0.34 13.62 -22.64
C ASN A 225 -0.62 13.78 -21.44
N PHE A 226 -0.24 14.57 -20.43
CA PHE A 226 -1.07 14.83 -19.27
C PHE A 226 -2.15 15.88 -19.58
N ARG A 227 -3.34 15.41 -20.00
CA ARG A 227 -4.52 16.30 -20.13
C ARG A 227 -5.30 16.32 -18.82
N ALA A 228 -4.97 17.28 -17.94
CA ALA A 228 -5.68 17.58 -16.69
C ALA A 228 -7.23 17.72 -16.83
N GLY A 229 -7.74 17.92 -18.05
CA GLY A 229 -9.16 17.96 -18.35
C GLY A 229 -9.95 16.67 -18.00
N ARG A 230 -9.30 15.50 -17.91
CA ARG A 230 -9.99 14.25 -17.52
C ARG A 230 -10.25 14.15 -16.00
N LEU A 231 -9.30 14.57 -15.16
CA LEU A 231 -9.37 14.44 -13.70
C LEU A 231 -10.53 15.21 -13.07
N ARG A 232 -10.80 16.43 -13.54
CA ARG A 232 -11.89 17.28 -13.01
C ARG A 232 -13.28 16.64 -13.14
N ASN A 233 -13.49 15.81 -14.15
CA ASN A 233 -14.78 15.15 -14.40
C ASN A 233 -14.98 13.89 -13.56
N LEU A 234 -13.89 13.20 -13.19
CA LEU A 234 -13.93 11.94 -12.46
C LEU A 234 -14.31 12.13 -10.99
N ARG A 235 -13.74 13.14 -10.33
CA ARG A 235 -14.06 13.39 -8.91
C ARG A 235 -15.44 14.02 -8.69
N ARG A 236 -15.98 14.75 -9.67
CA ARG A 236 -17.39 15.15 -9.65
C ARG A 236 -18.36 13.95 -9.70
N GLY A 237 -17.88 12.77 -10.12
CA GLY A 237 -18.65 11.52 -10.08
C GLY A 237 -18.54 10.75 -8.76
N ARG A 238 -17.50 11.00 -7.94
CA ARG A 238 -17.43 10.53 -6.55
C ARG A 238 -18.29 11.46 -5.69
N ASN A 239 -19.61 11.30 -5.80
CA ASN A 239 -20.53 11.91 -4.85
C ASN A 239 -20.23 11.37 -3.45
N MET A 240 -19.44 12.12 -2.67
CA MET A 240 -19.65 12.16 -1.23
C MET A 240 -21.10 12.61 -1.00
N PRO A 241 -21.88 11.94 -0.14
CA PRO A 241 -23.18 12.46 0.24
C PRO A 241 -22.95 13.81 0.90
N GLN A 242 -23.24 14.89 0.17
CA GLN A 242 -23.39 16.19 0.80
C GLN A 242 -24.53 16.02 1.79
N VAL A 243 -24.23 16.28 3.06
CA VAL A 243 -25.24 16.51 4.10
C VAL A 243 -26.08 17.69 3.59
N CYS A 244 -27.18 17.38 2.92
CA CYS A 244 -28.12 18.38 2.45
C CYS A 244 -28.82 18.95 3.69
N GLY A 245 -28.38 20.15 4.08
CA GLY A 245 -29.22 21.06 4.85
C GLY A 245 -30.57 21.20 4.15
N GLY A 246 -31.64 20.96 4.92
CA GLY A 246 -32.99 20.83 4.42
C GLY A 246 -33.47 22.05 3.63
N ARG A 247 -34.10 21.78 2.48
CA ARG A 247 -35.12 22.63 1.87
C ARG A 247 -36.27 21.79 1.31
N PRO A 248 -37.49 22.36 1.26
CA PRO A 248 -38.73 21.59 1.21
C PRO A 248 -39.05 21.06 -0.19
N ALA A 249 -39.83 19.98 -0.20
CA ALA A 249 -40.25 19.20 -1.33
C ALA A 249 -40.85 20.02 -2.49
N GLY A 250 -40.21 19.90 -3.67
CA GLY A 250 -40.79 20.26 -4.96
C GLY A 250 -40.71 19.06 -5.90
N HIS A 251 -41.84 18.72 -6.52
CA HIS A 251 -42.14 17.55 -7.35
C HIS A 251 -41.02 17.01 -8.28
N PRO A 252 -40.85 15.67 -8.38
CA PRO A 252 -39.92 15.07 -9.34
C PRO A 252 -40.53 15.05 -10.75
N ARG A 253 -39.88 15.74 -11.69
CA ARG A 253 -40.12 15.56 -13.13
C ARG A 253 -39.34 14.35 -13.65
N ASN A 254 -40.07 13.43 -14.28
CA ASN A 254 -39.60 12.27 -15.03
C ASN A 254 -38.52 12.62 -16.06
N ASN A 255 -37.28 12.19 -15.84
CA ASN A 255 -36.26 12.07 -16.88
C ASN A 255 -35.75 10.63 -16.92
N LYS A 256 -36.52 9.77 -17.59
CA LYS A 256 -36.29 8.33 -17.73
C LYS A 256 -36.08 7.98 -19.20
N ALA A 257 -35.11 8.60 -19.87
CA ALA A 257 -34.70 8.22 -21.23
C ALA A 257 -33.31 8.75 -21.51
N THR A 258 -32.28 7.88 -21.49
CA THR A 258 -30.99 7.96 -22.25
C THR A 258 -29.88 7.04 -21.71
N ARG A 259 -30.10 6.24 -20.65
CA ARG A 259 -29.10 5.24 -20.17
C ARG A 259 -29.19 3.84 -20.80
N ALA A 260 -29.63 3.74 -22.06
CA ALA A 260 -29.55 2.48 -22.82
C ALA A 260 -28.42 2.62 -23.85
N ASN A 261 -27.31 1.88 -23.67
CA ASN A 261 -26.29 1.47 -24.66
C ASN A 261 -24.89 1.30 -24.05
N LYS A 262 -24.78 0.57 -22.93
CA LYS A 262 -23.57 -0.23 -22.68
C LYS A 262 -23.96 -1.70 -22.85
N PRO A 263 -23.40 -2.44 -23.81
CA PRO A 263 -23.63 -3.89 -23.88
C PRO A 263 -23.00 -4.55 -22.65
N PRO A 264 -23.64 -5.56 -22.04
CA PRO A 264 -23.09 -6.25 -20.88
C PRO A 264 -21.86 -7.09 -21.29
N PRO A 265 -20.68 -6.93 -20.67
CA PRO A 265 -19.61 -7.92 -20.76
C PRO A 265 -19.82 -9.03 -19.71
N ARG A 266 -19.14 -10.18 -19.83
CA ARG A 266 -19.68 -11.41 -20.44
C ARG A 266 -19.82 -12.47 -19.33
N PRO A 267 -20.75 -13.45 -19.45
CA PRO A 267 -20.63 -14.69 -18.69
C PRO A 267 -19.33 -15.42 -19.11
N GLN A 268 -18.52 -15.87 -18.15
CA GLN A 268 -17.23 -16.51 -18.41
C GLN A 268 -17.27 -17.98 -17.99
N GLY A 269 -17.21 -18.86 -18.99
CA GLY A 269 -17.18 -20.31 -18.85
C GLY A 269 -17.72 -20.99 -20.10
N PRO A 270 -17.30 -22.23 -20.43
CA PRO A 270 -17.86 -23.00 -21.53
C PRO A 270 -19.34 -23.29 -21.27
N CYS A 271 -20.15 -23.37 -22.33
CA CYS A 271 -21.55 -23.71 -22.21
C CYS A 271 -21.70 -25.14 -21.68
N ASP A 272 -22.38 -25.30 -20.55
CA ASP A 272 -22.52 -26.61 -19.88
C ASP A 272 -23.23 -27.68 -20.72
N ASN A 273 -24.12 -27.26 -21.62
CA ASN A 273 -24.80 -28.19 -22.53
C ASN A 273 -23.97 -28.62 -23.74
N CYS A 274 -23.23 -27.68 -24.37
CA CYS A 274 -22.64 -27.89 -25.69
C CYS A 274 -21.13 -27.64 -25.78
N GLY A 275 -20.49 -27.26 -24.67
CA GLY A 275 -19.05 -27.02 -24.56
C GLY A 275 -18.52 -25.76 -25.24
N ARG A 276 -19.37 -24.93 -25.88
CA ARG A 276 -18.91 -23.73 -26.59
C ARG A 276 -18.37 -22.67 -25.62
N ASN A 277 -17.21 -22.09 -25.93
CA ASN A 277 -16.53 -21.07 -25.11
C ASN A 277 -17.16 -19.67 -25.14
N PHE A 278 -18.37 -19.55 -25.68
CA PHE A 278 -19.13 -18.30 -25.61
C PHE A 278 -20.45 -18.58 -24.90
N THR A 279 -20.70 -17.84 -23.84
CA THR A 279 -21.93 -17.93 -23.06
C THR A 279 -22.59 -16.55 -23.01
N THR A 280 -23.91 -16.53 -23.08
CA THR A 280 -24.72 -15.30 -23.08
C THR A 280 -25.78 -15.31 -21.99
N GLN A 281 -26.02 -16.47 -21.38
CA GLN A 281 -27.03 -16.71 -20.35
C GLN A 281 -26.37 -17.42 -19.17
N THR A 282 -26.92 -17.20 -17.98
CA THR A 282 -26.64 -17.99 -16.77
C THR A 282 -27.93 -18.65 -16.30
N CYS A 283 -27.84 -19.76 -15.57
CA CYS A 283 -29.02 -20.34 -14.94
C CYS A 283 -29.70 -19.29 -14.04
N PHE A 284 -31.02 -19.12 -14.18
CA PHE A 284 -31.76 -18.14 -13.40
C PHE A 284 -31.75 -18.41 -11.88
N ASP A 285 -31.74 -19.69 -11.51
CA ASP A 285 -31.78 -20.12 -10.12
C ASP A 285 -30.39 -20.05 -9.48
N CYS A 286 -29.43 -20.85 -9.97
CA CYS A 286 -28.12 -20.94 -9.33
C CYS A 286 -27.10 -19.88 -9.78
N LYS A 287 -27.29 -19.27 -10.96
CA LYS A 287 -26.39 -18.29 -11.60
C LYS A 287 -24.94 -18.70 -11.82
N ILE A 288 -24.55 -19.93 -11.51
CA ILE A 288 -23.19 -20.44 -11.76
C ILE A 288 -23.05 -21.00 -13.17
N VAL A 289 -24.05 -21.75 -13.62
CA VAL A 289 -23.91 -22.50 -14.87
C VAL A 289 -24.19 -21.60 -16.05
N PHE A 290 -23.28 -21.62 -17.02
CA PHE A 290 -23.28 -20.74 -18.17
C PHE A 290 -23.82 -21.45 -19.41
N TYR A 291 -24.63 -20.73 -20.21
CA TYR A 291 -25.23 -21.25 -21.43
C TYR A 291 -25.05 -20.28 -22.60
N CYS A 292 -24.80 -20.82 -23.80
CA CYS A 292 -24.68 -20.04 -25.03
C CYS A 292 -26.04 -19.59 -25.58
N SER A 293 -27.15 -20.16 -25.10
CA SER A 293 -28.51 -19.82 -25.51
C SER A 293 -29.54 -20.36 -24.52
N MET A 294 -30.76 -19.81 -24.55
CA MET A 294 -31.92 -20.34 -23.81
C MET A 294 -32.21 -21.80 -24.16
N SER A 295 -32.00 -22.20 -25.42
CA SER A 295 -32.18 -23.59 -25.86
C SER A 295 -31.22 -24.56 -25.16
N CYS A 296 -29.96 -24.16 -24.98
CA CYS A 296 -28.96 -24.96 -24.27
C CYS A 296 -29.26 -25.05 -22.77
N MET A 297 -29.74 -23.97 -22.16
CA MET A 297 -30.18 -23.99 -20.77
C MET A 297 -31.38 -24.93 -20.57
N ASN A 298 -32.39 -24.88 -21.45
CA ASN A 298 -33.54 -25.76 -21.36
C ASN A 298 -33.17 -27.23 -21.60
N ALA A 299 -32.26 -27.51 -22.53
CA ALA A 299 -31.78 -28.86 -22.81
C ALA A 299 -30.97 -29.44 -21.62
N ALA A 300 -30.10 -28.63 -21.02
CA ALA A 300 -29.34 -29.02 -19.85
C ALA A 300 -30.18 -29.03 -18.56
N SER A 301 -31.34 -28.35 -18.52
CA SER A 301 -32.12 -28.12 -17.30
C SER A 301 -32.40 -29.37 -16.48
N ARG A 302 -32.64 -30.53 -17.12
CA ARG A 302 -32.88 -31.80 -16.40
C ARG A 302 -31.63 -32.33 -15.68
N LYS A 303 -30.47 -32.31 -16.35
CA LYS A 303 -29.19 -32.71 -15.76
C LYS A 303 -28.70 -31.67 -14.76
N HIS A 304 -28.90 -30.40 -15.09
CA HIS A 304 -28.55 -29.28 -14.26
C HIS A 304 -29.42 -29.21 -13.00
N LYS A 305 -30.66 -29.71 -13.00
CA LYS A 305 -31.59 -29.59 -11.86
C LYS A 305 -31.00 -30.13 -10.56
N GLU A 306 -30.27 -31.23 -10.61
CA GLU A 306 -29.60 -31.81 -9.44
C GLU A 306 -28.49 -30.89 -8.92
N VAL A 307 -27.64 -30.39 -9.82
CA VAL A 307 -26.59 -29.40 -9.51
C VAL A 307 -27.20 -28.08 -9.02
N CYS A 308 -28.31 -27.64 -9.62
CA CYS A 308 -29.01 -26.42 -9.28
C CYS A 308 -29.72 -26.51 -7.92
N ALA A 309 -30.23 -27.68 -7.57
CA ALA A 309 -30.80 -27.95 -6.25
C ALA A 309 -29.71 -27.99 -5.19
N ALA A 310 -28.54 -28.58 -5.49
CA ALA A 310 -27.32 -28.47 -4.69
C ALA A 310 -26.77 -27.03 -4.60
N HIS A 311 -27.41 -26.06 -5.25
CA HIS A 311 -27.11 -24.63 -5.16
C HIS A 311 -28.18 -23.82 -4.42
N LYS A 312 -29.24 -24.46 -3.91
CA LYS A 312 -30.23 -23.88 -2.99
C LYS A 312 -29.95 -24.31 -1.54
N VAL A 313 -28.67 -24.46 -1.21
CA VAL A 313 -28.22 -24.81 0.14
C VAL A 313 -28.44 -23.58 1.01
N THR A 314 -29.23 -23.74 2.07
CA THR A 314 -29.39 -22.66 3.06
C THR A 314 -28.09 -22.47 3.82
N LEU A 315 -27.87 -21.32 4.46
CA LEU A 315 -26.64 -21.11 5.23
C LEU A 315 -26.45 -22.19 6.31
N SER A 316 -27.53 -22.64 6.97
CA SER A 316 -27.50 -23.76 7.93
C SER A 316 -26.99 -25.04 7.31
N GLN A 317 -27.52 -25.42 6.14
CA GLN A 317 -27.09 -26.62 5.43
C GLN A 317 -25.64 -26.48 4.94
N ALA A 318 -25.22 -25.29 4.56
CA ALA A 318 -23.86 -25.05 4.10
C ALA A 318 -22.84 -25.22 5.25
N ILE A 319 -23.20 -24.80 6.46
CA ILE A 319 -22.42 -25.04 7.68
C ILE A 319 -22.34 -26.55 7.96
N GLU A 320 -23.48 -27.25 7.99
CA GLU A 320 -23.51 -28.70 8.23
C GLU A 320 -22.68 -29.49 7.20
N MET A 321 -22.70 -29.07 5.94
CA MET A 321 -21.90 -29.67 4.87
C MET A 321 -20.40 -29.41 5.06
N ALA A 322 -20.03 -28.20 5.51
CA ALA A 322 -18.64 -27.86 5.82
C ALA A 322 -18.10 -28.73 6.97
N ASP A 323 -18.90 -28.93 8.02
CA ASP A 323 -18.55 -29.81 9.15
C ASP A 323 -18.38 -31.27 8.73
N GLN A 324 -19.09 -31.70 7.68
CA GLN A 324 -18.96 -33.03 7.07
C GLN A 324 -17.79 -33.14 6.08
N GLY A 325 -17.00 -32.08 5.90
CA GLY A 325 -15.85 -32.06 5.00
C GLY A 325 -16.15 -31.61 3.56
N ASP A 326 -17.35 -31.09 3.28
CA ASP A 326 -17.68 -30.40 2.03
C ASP A 326 -17.78 -28.88 2.24
N PRO A 327 -16.65 -28.15 2.19
CA PRO A 327 -16.60 -26.73 2.51
C PRO A 327 -17.21 -25.83 1.43
N MET A 328 -17.44 -26.38 0.23
CA MET A 328 -17.70 -25.57 -0.96
C MET A 328 -19.02 -24.79 -0.96
N PRO A 329 -20.14 -25.36 -0.47
CA PRO A 329 -21.38 -24.62 -0.34
C PRO A 329 -21.22 -23.36 0.54
N LEU A 330 -20.49 -23.48 1.65
CA LEU A 330 -20.27 -22.38 2.60
C LEU A 330 -19.37 -21.30 2.02
N VAL A 331 -18.21 -21.71 1.50
CA VAL A 331 -17.26 -20.83 0.80
C VAL A 331 -17.98 -20.05 -0.29
N ARG A 332 -18.81 -20.73 -1.07
CA ARG A 332 -19.54 -20.07 -2.14
C ARG A 332 -20.52 -19.05 -1.60
N GLU A 333 -21.33 -19.39 -0.61
CA GLU A 333 -22.33 -18.48 -0.06
C GLU A 333 -21.69 -17.24 0.59
N LEU A 334 -20.55 -17.42 1.26
CA LEU A 334 -19.89 -16.35 1.99
C LEU A 334 -18.97 -15.48 1.14
N VAL A 335 -18.31 -16.07 0.14
CA VAL A 335 -17.19 -15.44 -0.57
C VAL A 335 -17.46 -15.25 -2.07
N ILE A 336 -18.13 -16.19 -2.75
CA ILE A 336 -18.28 -16.17 -4.22
C ILE A 336 -19.62 -15.57 -4.68
N SER A 337 -20.71 -15.92 -4.00
CA SER A 337 -22.09 -15.52 -4.32
C SER A 337 -22.44 -14.05 -4.03
N PRO A 338 -21.86 -13.39 -3.01
CA PRO A 338 -22.22 -12.00 -2.73
C PRO A 338 -21.92 -11.11 -3.92
N LYS A 339 -22.89 -10.25 -4.25
CA LYS A 339 -22.75 -9.32 -5.38
C LYS A 339 -21.86 -8.13 -5.03
N ASP A 340 -21.75 -7.83 -3.75
CA ASP A 340 -20.95 -6.74 -3.24
C ASP A 340 -19.58 -7.27 -2.82
N HIS A 341 -18.54 -6.83 -3.53
CA HIS A 341 -17.17 -7.21 -3.19
C HIS A 341 -16.78 -6.66 -1.81
N GLN A 342 -17.33 -5.51 -1.41
CA GLN A 342 -17.05 -4.94 -0.11
C GLN A 342 -17.55 -5.86 1.00
N GLU A 343 -18.77 -6.39 0.90
CA GLU A 343 -19.32 -7.34 1.87
C GLU A 343 -18.45 -8.60 2.00
N VAL A 344 -17.85 -9.09 0.90
CA VAL A 344 -16.92 -10.22 0.95
C VAL A 344 -15.65 -9.88 1.73
N LEU A 345 -15.10 -8.67 1.53
CA LEU A 345 -13.94 -8.20 2.28
C LEU A 345 -14.27 -8.11 3.77
N GLU A 346 -15.43 -7.54 4.13
CA GLU A 346 -15.90 -7.45 5.51
C GLU A 346 -16.02 -8.84 6.17
N ARG A 347 -16.61 -9.81 5.45
CA ARG A 347 -16.73 -11.20 5.93
C ARG A 347 -15.37 -11.86 6.11
N LEU A 348 -14.40 -11.63 5.23
CA LEU A 348 -13.05 -12.18 5.39
C LEU A 348 -12.34 -11.59 6.62
N ILE A 349 -12.55 -10.31 6.89
CA ILE A 349 -12.01 -9.65 8.08
C ILE A 349 -12.65 -10.21 9.36
N ASP A 350 -13.99 -10.32 9.41
CA ASP A 350 -14.69 -10.88 10.57
C ASP A 350 -14.39 -12.38 10.76
N CYS A 351 -14.22 -13.13 9.68
CA CYS A 351 -13.78 -14.52 9.70
C CYS A 351 -12.42 -14.67 10.40
N TYR A 352 -11.45 -13.82 10.06
CA TYR A 352 -10.16 -13.79 10.74
C TYR A 352 -10.29 -13.35 12.21
N ARG A 353 -11.09 -12.31 12.51
CA ARG A 353 -11.31 -11.86 13.89
C ARG A 353 -11.91 -12.95 14.78
N PHE A 354 -12.88 -13.72 14.28
CA PHE A 354 -13.42 -14.88 14.98
C PHE A 354 -12.34 -15.94 15.25
N ARG A 355 -11.49 -16.25 14.27
CA ARG A 355 -10.40 -17.21 14.44
C ARG A 355 -9.46 -16.82 15.57
N ILE A 356 -9.07 -15.55 15.62
CA ILE A 356 -8.18 -15.03 16.66
C ILE A 356 -8.85 -15.07 18.04
N GLU A 357 -10.13 -14.72 18.12
CA GLU A 357 -10.88 -14.76 19.38
C GLU A 357 -11.07 -16.21 19.88
N ASP A 358 -11.36 -17.14 18.98
CA ASP A 358 -11.50 -18.57 19.31
C ASP A 358 -10.14 -19.19 19.71
N LEU A 359 -9.03 -18.83 19.04
CA LEU A 359 -7.68 -19.23 19.48
C LEU A 359 -7.43 -18.81 20.92
N LYS A 360 -7.71 -17.55 21.25
CA LYS A 360 -7.54 -17.03 22.61
C LYS A 360 -8.44 -17.75 23.63
N ASN A 361 -9.71 -17.97 23.30
CA ASN A 361 -10.70 -18.50 24.23
C ASN A 361 -10.64 -20.03 24.39
N ILE A 362 -10.33 -20.78 23.33
CA ILE A 362 -10.31 -22.25 23.32
C ILE A 362 -8.92 -22.78 23.63
N SER A 363 -7.88 -22.27 22.96
CA SER A 363 -6.52 -22.79 23.07
C SER A 363 -5.67 -22.06 24.12
N GLY A 364 -6.10 -20.86 24.54
CA GLY A 364 -5.30 -19.95 25.37
C GLY A 364 -4.16 -19.27 24.60
N ILE A 365 -3.97 -19.58 23.32
CA ILE A 365 -2.94 -18.97 22.47
C ILE A 365 -3.34 -17.52 22.19
N ARG A 366 -2.52 -16.59 22.66
CA ARG A 366 -2.60 -15.17 22.28
C ARG A 366 -1.90 -14.97 20.95
N ALA A 367 -2.57 -15.34 19.86
CA ALA A 367 -2.17 -14.99 18.50
C ALA A 367 -2.90 -13.71 18.05
N GLY A 368 -2.47 -13.12 16.95
CA GLY A 368 -3.27 -12.15 16.21
C GLY A 368 -2.94 -10.67 16.41
N CYS A 369 -3.84 -9.89 15.86
CA CYS A 369 -3.71 -8.46 15.56
C CYS A 369 -4.33 -7.53 16.60
N TYR A 370 -4.72 -8.06 17.76
CA TYR A 370 -5.20 -7.19 18.81
C TYR A 370 -4.09 -6.24 19.25
N ARG A 371 -4.50 -5.01 19.53
CA ARG A 371 -3.58 -3.94 19.90
C ARG A 371 -2.73 -4.42 21.07
N ASP A 372 -1.42 -4.53 20.86
CA ASP A 372 -0.52 -4.83 21.95
C ASP A 372 -0.61 -3.68 22.97
N SER A 373 -0.88 -4.03 24.22
CA SER A 373 -1.03 -3.05 25.30
C SER A 373 0.22 -2.20 25.51
N ASN A 374 1.39 -2.71 25.11
CA ASN A 374 2.67 -2.05 25.31
C ASN A 374 3.04 -1.11 24.15
N THR A 375 2.89 -1.57 22.91
CA THR A 375 3.26 -0.80 21.71
C THR A 375 2.11 0.06 21.17
N GLY A 376 0.87 -0.34 21.41
CA GLY A 376 -0.30 0.31 20.82
C GLY A 376 -0.48 0.00 19.33
N ASP A 377 0.34 -0.89 18.77
CA ASP A 377 0.35 -1.25 17.36
C ASP A 377 -0.51 -2.49 17.08
N VAL A 378 -1.02 -2.58 15.85
CA VAL A 378 -1.78 -3.74 15.34
C VAL A 378 -0.83 -4.64 14.57
N HIS A 379 -0.69 -5.89 14.99
CA HIS A 379 0.09 -6.89 14.27
C HIS A 379 -0.63 -7.35 13.00
N LEU A 380 -0.42 -6.64 11.90
CA LEU A 380 -1.07 -6.92 10.62
C LEU A 380 -0.50 -8.17 9.92
N GLU A 381 0.70 -8.60 10.26
CA GLU A 381 1.42 -9.65 9.52
C GLU A 381 0.66 -10.98 9.46
N GLU A 382 0.05 -11.41 10.58
CA GLU A 382 -0.77 -12.62 10.61
C GLU A 382 -2.00 -12.51 9.70
N PHE A 383 -2.66 -11.34 9.68
CA PHE A 383 -3.79 -11.09 8.78
C PHE A 383 -3.36 -11.11 7.30
N VAL A 384 -2.22 -10.51 6.97
CA VAL A 384 -1.67 -10.56 5.62
C VAL A 384 -1.33 -12.01 5.24
N ASN A 385 -0.78 -12.79 6.16
CA ASN A 385 -0.49 -14.21 5.92
C ASN A 385 -1.77 -15.03 5.70
N PHE A 386 -2.84 -14.74 6.44
CA PHE A 386 -4.17 -15.29 6.20
C PHE A 386 -4.68 -14.98 4.78
N LEU A 387 -4.60 -13.72 4.33
CA LEU A 387 -5.01 -13.33 2.97
C LEU A 387 -4.11 -13.94 1.90
N ARG A 388 -2.80 -14.07 2.15
CA ARG A 388 -1.87 -14.77 1.25
C ARG A 388 -2.18 -16.25 1.16
N GLN A 389 -2.62 -16.88 2.26
CA GLN A 389 -3.03 -18.27 2.26
C GLN A 389 -4.29 -18.47 1.42
N LEU A 390 -5.27 -17.57 1.53
CA LEU A 390 -6.41 -17.50 0.61
C LEU A 390 -5.95 -17.39 -0.86
N GLN A 391 -4.95 -16.54 -1.13
CA GLN A 391 -4.41 -16.34 -2.49
C GLN A 391 -3.66 -17.56 -3.05
N ARG A 392 -2.87 -18.24 -2.21
CA ARG A 392 -2.05 -19.41 -2.57
C ARG A 392 -2.83 -20.71 -2.61
N SER A 393 -3.92 -20.80 -1.85
CA SER A 393 -4.72 -22.00 -1.82
C SER A 393 -5.23 -22.29 -3.24
N ASN A 394 -4.98 -23.50 -3.73
CA ASN A 394 -5.69 -24.03 -4.89
C ASN A 394 -7.17 -24.31 -4.54
N GLN A 395 -7.61 -23.92 -3.33
CA GLN A 395 -8.96 -24.08 -2.91
C GLN A 395 -9.87 -23.17 -3.75
N PRO A 396 -11.08 -23.62 -4.06
CA PRO A 396 -12.10 -22.85 -4.76
C PRO A 396 -12.62 -21.60 -4.00
N ALA A 397 -12.00 -21.24 -2.87
CA ALA A 397 -12.39 -20.10 -2.05
C ALA A 397 -12.01 -18.72 -2.58
N ARG A 398 -11.29 -18.66 -3.71
CA ARG A 398 -10.90 -17.39 -4.32
C ARG A 398 -11.98 -16.89 -5.28
N PRO A 399 -12.62 -15.73 -5.03
CA PRO A 399 -13.52 -15.13 -6.01
C PRO A 399 -12.79 -14.85 -7.34
N PRO A 400 -13.48 -14.90 -8.49
CA PRO A 400 -12.85 -14.60 -9.79
C PRO A 400 -12.27 -13.18 -9.90
N TRP A 401 -12.81 -12.24 -9.12
CA TRP A 401 -12.36 -10.85 -9.05
C TRP A 401 -11.27 -10.62 -8.01
N TRP A 402 -10.91 -11.64 -7.23
CA TRP A 402 -9.91 -11.51 -6.17
C TRP A 402 -8.51 -11.44 -6.77
N GLU A 403 -8.00 -10.22 -6.80
CA GLU A 403 -6.65 -9.89 -7.26
C GLU A 403 -5.85 -9.25 -6.12
N LEU A 404 -4.57 -8.98 -6.35
CA LEU A 404 -3.70 -8.33 -5.37
C LEU A 404 -4.27 -6.98 -4.90
N ALA A 405 -4.94 -6.23 -5.79
CA ALA A 405 -5.62 -4.99 -5.43
C ALA A 405 -6.77 -5.21 -4.43
N SER A 406 -7.50 -6.34 -4.52
CA SER A 406 -8.57 -6.69 -3.58
C SER A 406 -8.01 -7.08 -2.21
N GLN A 407 -6.89 -7.79 -2.18
CA GLN A 407 -6.19 -8.11 -0.94
C GLN A 407 -5.76 -6.83 -0.21
N VAL A 408 -5.10 -5.92 -0.94
CA VAL A 408 -4.69 -4.62 -0.40
C VAL A 408 -5.88 -3.83 0.14
N GLN A 409 -7.00 -3.85 -0.58
CA GLN A 409 -8.23 -3.21 -0.11
C GLN A 409 -8.73 -3.84 1.19
N CYS A 410 -8.65 -5.17 1.31
CA CYS A 410 -8.98 -5.91 2.52
C CYS A 410 -8.08 -5.49 3.70
N GLU A 411 -6.76 -5.40 3.46
CA GLU A 411 -5.77 -4.93 4.44
C GLU A 411 -6.08 -3.49 4.90
N ASP A 412 -6.33 -2.57 3.96
CA ASP A 412 -6.67 -1.18 4.27
C ASP A 412 -7.98 -1.07 5.07
N MET A 413 -8.99 -1.88 4.73
CA MET A 413 -10.27 -1.97 5.45
C MET A 413 -10.08 -2.50 6.87
N ALA A 414 -9.28 -3.55 7.03
CA ALA A 414 -8.96 -4.17 8.31
C ALA A 414 -8.22 -3.23 9.27
N CYS A 415 -7.35 -2.37 8.76
CA CYS A 415 -6.57 -1.41 9.55
C CYS A 415 -7.30 -0.10 9.88
N ASN A 416 -8.47 0.15 9.31
CA ASN A 416 -9.16 1.41 9.52
C ASN A 416 -9.94 1.40 10.84
N HIS A 417 -9.39 2.03 11.88
CA HIS A 417 -9.97 2.13 13.23
C HIS A 417 -11.36 2.80 13.31
N ILE A 418 -11.81 3.45 12.24
CA ILE A 418 -13.16 4.04 12.15
C ILE A 418 -14.18 2.98 11.71
N MET A 419 -13.73 1.92 11.05
CA MET A 419 -14.60 0.86 10.54
C MET A 419 -14.95 -0.14 11.64
N ARG A 420 -16.16 -0.70 11.55
CA ARG A 420 -16.70 -1.67 12.50
C ARG A 420 -15.85 -2.95 12.60
N TYR A 421 -15.33 -3.39 11.47
CA TYR A 421 -14.49 -4.59 11.35
C TYR A 421 -13.00 -4.28 11.51
N TYR A 422 -12.63 -3.22 12.24
CA TYR A 422 -11.25 -2.97 12.60
C TYR A 422 -10.68 -4.17 13.36
N ILE A 423 -9.58 -4.75 12.84
CA ILE A 423 -9.02 -5.99 13.38
C ILE A 423 -8.39 -5.83 14.77
N GLY A 424 -8.10 -4.59 15.19
CA GLY A 424 -7.59 -4.31 16.52
C GLY A 424 -8.66 -4.39 17.63
N ASN A 425 -9.94 -4.53 17.27
CA ASN A 425 -11.04 -4.65 18.23
C ASN A 425 -11.55 -6.10 18.32
N PRO A 426 -11.80 -6.61 19.55
CA PRO A 426 -12.44 -7.92 19.73
C PRO A 426 -13.79 -7.96 19.02
N ILE A 427 -14.17 -9.14 18.53
CA ILE A 427 -15.41 -9.35 17.81
C ILE A 427 -16.52 -9.83 18.75
N ASP A 428 -17.71 -9.25 18.61
CA ASP A 428 -18.92 -9.65 19.34
C ASP A 428 -19.91 -10.33 18.39
N GLU A 429 -20.45 -11.48 18.81
CA GLU A 429 -21.42 -12.24 18.03
C GLU A 429 -22.69 -11.43 17.77
N ASP A 430 -23.21 -10.72 18.77
CA ASP A 430 -24.43 -9.94 18.63
C ASP A 430 -24.24 -8.80 17.62
N GLU A 431 -23.07 -8.19 17.62
CA GLU A 431 -22.67 -7.16 16.65
C GLU A 431 -22.61 -7.73 15.22
N VAL A 432 -22.10 -8.96 15.05
CA VAL A 432 -22.08 -9.66 13.75
C VAL A 432 -23.49 -9.99 13.28
N VAL A 433 -24.33 -10.53 14.16
CA VAL A 433 -25.74 -10.83 13.86
C VAL A 433 -26.50 -9.57 13.46
N ALA A 434 -26.28 -8.45 14.17
CA ALA A 434 -26.91 -7.17 13.86
C ALA A 434 -26.50 -6.62 12.49
N HIS A 435 -25.22 -6.73 12.12
CA HIS A 435 -24.69 -6.21 10.85
C HIS A 435 -25.16 -7.01 9.63
N TYR A 436 -25.04 -8.34 9.68
CA TYR A 436 -25.40 -9.19 8.54
C TYR A 436 -26.89 -9.58 8.53
N GLY A 437 -27.64 -9.28 9.60
CA GLY A 437 -29.05 -9.61 9.72
C GLY A 437 -29.34 -11.12 9.74
N ASN A 438 -28.36 -11.94 10.11
CA ASN A 438 -28.47 -13.41 10.10
C ASN A 438 -27.85 -14.01 11.37
N LYS A 439 -28.67 -14.72 12.15
CA LYS A 439 -28.26 -15.37 13.41
C LYS A 439 -27.21 -16.46 13.25
N LEU A 440 -27.10 -17.06 12.06
CA LEU A 440 -26.14 -18.12 11.76
C LEU A 440 -24.80 -17.56 11.25
N MET A 441 -24.69 -16.25 11.05
CA MET A 441 -23.47 -15.66 10.47
C MET A 441 -22.21 -15.90 11.34
N PRO A 442 -22.24 -15.78 12.69
CA PRO A 442 -21.07 -16.10 13.50
C PRO A 442 -20.55 -17.52 13.27
N SER A 443 -21.44 -18.53 13.34
CA SER A 443 -21.08 -19.93 13.07
C SER A 443 -20.55 -20.14 11.65
N ALA A 444 -21.17 -19.49 10.67
CA ALA A 444 -20.74 -19.55 9.28
C ALA A 444 -19.32 -18.99 9.07
N LEU A 445 -19.00 -17.86 9.72
CA LEU A 445 -17.69 -17.22 9.64
C LEU A 445 -16.60 -18.04 10.36
N ARG A 446 -16.94 -18.71 11.47
CA ARG A 446 -16.03 -19.66 12.15
C ARG A 446 -15.72 -20.87 11.28
N ALA A 447 -16.74 -21.52 10.73
CA ALA A 447 -16.56 -22.65 9.83
C ALA A 447 -15.76 -22.23 8.58
N LEU A 448 -15.99 -21.03 8.03
CA LEU A 448 -15.15 -20.48 6.96
C LEU A 448 -13.69 -20.31 7.40
N SER A 449 -13.45 -19.89 8.65
CA SER A 449 -12.10 -19.72 9.17
C SER A 449 -11.36 -21.05 9.26
N ASP A 450 -12.03 -22.12 9.70
CA ASP A 450 -11.45 -23.45 9.79
C ASP A 450 -11.07 -23.99 8.40
N ILE A 451 -11.89 -23.71 7.39
CA ILE A 451 -11.60 -24.06 5.99
C ILE A 451 -10.34 -23.35 5.51
N LEU A 452 -10.21 -22.05 5.78
CA LEU A 452 -9.07 -21.25 5.32
C LEU A 452 -7.77 -21.58 6.06
N TYR A 453 -7.86 -21.94 7.34
CA TYR A 453 -6.72 -22.40 8.16
C TYR A 453 -6.43 -23.90 8.01
N ASN A 454 -7.23 -24.64 7.23
CA ASN A 454 -7.16 -26.09 7.06
C ASN A 454 -7.30 -26.88 8.37
N GLY A 455 -8.16 -26.43 9.28
CA GLY A 455 -8.51 -27.16 10.49
C GLY A 455 -9.13 -26.30 11.60
N PRO A 456 -9.76 -26.94 12.59
CA PRO A 456 -10.33 -26.25 13.75
C PRO A 456 -9.24 -25.59 14.61
N VAL A 457 -9.66 -24.78 15.57
CA VAL A 457 -8.77 -24.25 16.60
C VAL A 457 -8.29 -25.42 17.47
N PRO A 458 -6.98 -25.54 17.76
CA PRO A 458 -6.48 -26.57 18.67
C PRO A 458 -7.09 -26.42 20.07
N GLU A 459 -7.50 -27.52 20.68
CA GLU A 459 -7.91 -27.48 22.09
C GLU A 459 -6.69 -27.26 22.99
N ARG A 460 -6.90 -26.59 24.14
CA ARG A 460 -5.85 -26.43 25.14
C ARG A 460 -5.40 -27.82 25.60
N THR A 461 -4.16 -28.20 25.31
CA THR A 461 -3.54 -29.36 25.94
C THR A 461 -3.32 -29.01 27.40
N GLU A 462 -4.18 -29.55 28.28
CA GLU A 462 -3.89 -29.59 29.70
C GLU A 462 -2.59 -30.37 29.84
N ASP A 463 -1.49 -29.67 30.10
CA ASP A 463 -0.19 -30.31 30.31
C ASP A 463 -0.34 -31.12 31.61
N PRO A 464 -0.34 -32.47 31.55
CA PRO A 464 -0.63 -33.30 32.72
C PRO A 464 0.45 -33.18 33.82
N GLY A 465 1.44 -32.31 33.64
CA GLY A 465 2.50 -32.02 34.61
C GLY A 465 2.27 -30.85 35.57
N ASP A 466 1.22 -30.02 35.41
CA ASP A 466 0.99 -28.83 36.25
C ASP A 466 -0.11 -29.01 37.32
N GLU A 467 -0.39 -30.26 37.73
CA GLU A 467 -1.31 -30.59 38.83
C GLU A 467 -0.68 -30.43 40.24
N GLY A 468 0.56 -29.94 40.33
CA GLY A 468 1.32 -29.89 41.59
C GLY A 468 1.49 -28.49 42.17
N ASP A 469 0.44 -27.89 42.76
CA ASP A 469 0.56 -27.11 44.03
C ASP A 469 -0.69 -26.30 44.45
N ASN A 470 -1.78 -26.24 43.66
CA ASN A 470 -2.91 -25.35 44.00
C ASN A 470 -3.98 -25.92 44.94
N ASN A 471 -3.67 -26.98 45.71
CA ASN A 471 -4.61 -27.55 46.69
C ASN A 471 -4.18 -27.27 48.13
N GLN A 472 -4.05 -25.99 48.51
CA GLN A 472 -3.92 -25.59 49.90
C GLN A 472 -4.43 -24.15 50.17
N MET A 473 -5.76 -23.96 50.21
CA MET A 473 -6.44 -23.00 51.11
C MET A 473 -7.96 -23.13 50.97
N ALA A 474 -8.53 -24.13 51.65
CA ALA A 474 -9.93 -24.12 52.02
C ALA A 474 -10.05 -24.65 53.46
N GLY A 475 -10.10 -23.73 54.42
CA GLY A 475 -10.54 -24.01 55.78
C GLY A 475 -9.84 -23.22 56.88
N THR A 476 -10.42 -22.07 57.27
CA THR A 476 -10.83 -21.80 58.67
C THR A 476 -11.68 -20.53 58.79
N ASP A 477 -12.58 -20.59 59.75
CA ASP A 477 -13.71 -19.72 60.12
C ASP A 477 -13.34 -18.36 60.78
N PRO A 478 -14.33 -17.50 61.13
CA PRO A 478 -14.20 -16.04 61.18
C PRO A 478 -13.96 -15.48 62.61
N ILE A 479 -13.08 -14.48 62.76
CA ILE A 479 -13.04 -13.57 63.94
C ILE A 479 -12.61 -12.15 63.53
N LEU A 480 -13.29 -11.18 64.17
CA LEU A 480 -13.20 -9.71 64.15
C LEU A 480 -11.79 -9.10 64.30
N GLY A 481 -11.58 -7.90 63.73
CA GLY A 481 -10.59 -6.94 64.25
C GLY A 481 -10.03 -5.93 63.24
N LEU A 482 -9.98 -4.66 63.67
CA LEU A 482 -9.54 -3.43 63.00
C LEU A 482 -8.11 -3.41 62.42
N ASP A 483 -7.93 -2.45 61.49
CA ASP A 483 -6.77 -1.59 61.19
C ASP A 483 -5.37 -2.20 60.97
N GLU A 484 -4.80 -2.03 59.77
CA GLU A 484 -3.60 -1.19 59.52
C GLU A 484 -3.03 -1.35 58.09
N LEU A 485 -2.41 -0.27 57.64
CA LEU A 485 -1.74 -0.04 56.35
C LEU A 485 -0.58 -0.99 56.05
N GLY A 486 -0.32 -1.28 54.78
CA GLY A 486 0.94 -1.90 54.35
C GLY A 486 1.06 -2.07 52.83
N GLN A 487 2.06 -1.40 52.26
CA GLN A 487 2.50 -1.39 50.86
C GLN A 487 2.76 -2.79 50.29
N TRP A 488 2.42 -3.02 49.03
CA TRP A 488 2.97 -4.10 48.21
C TRP A 488 3.52 -3.51 46.91
N GLU A 489 4.85 -3.41 46.85
CA GLU A 489 5.63 -3.31 45.62
C GLU A 489 6.13 -4.71 45.23
N GLN A 490 6.21 -4.94 43.92
CA GLN A 490 7.17 -5.78 43.20
C GLN A 490 7.27 -7.28 43.56
N ASP A 491 6.79 -8.14 42.66
CA ASP A 491 7.66 -9.01 41.85
C ASP A 491 6.84 -9.87 40.88
N SER A 492 7.10 -9.73 39.57
CA SER A 492 6.70 -10.70 38.54
C SER A 492 7.61 -10.53 37.33
N SER A 493 8.72 -11.27 37.32
CA SER A 493 9.63 -11.35 36.17
C SER A 493 9.18 -12.44 35.19
N SER A 494 8.90 -11.99 33.96
CA SER A 494 8.98 -12.63 32.65
C SER A 494 9.35 -14.13 32.57
N GLY A 495 8.41 -14.93 32.06
CA GLY A 495 8.70 -16.13 31.27
C GLY A 495 8.28 -15.90 29.82
N THR A 496 9.24 -15.69 28.94
CA THR A 496 9.02 -15.52 27.48
C THR A 496 9.86 -16.46 26.62
N ASP A 497 10.48 -17.49 27.21
CA ASP A 497 11.48 -18.31 26.51
C ASP A 497 10.90 -19.56 25.80
N ASP A 498 9.60 -19.84 25.91
CA ASP A 498 9.01 -21.08 25.37
C ASP A 498 8.39 -20.96 23.94
N ILE A 499 8.27 -19.74 23.40
CA ILE A 499 7.62 -19.52 22.09
C ILE A 499 8.56 -19.86 20.91
N ASP A 500 9.87 -19.64 21.06
CA ASP A 500 10.85 -19.90 19.98
C ASP A 500 11.14 -21.39 19.74
N ARG A 501 10.70 -22.27 20.66
CA ARG A 501 10.99 -23.70 20.61
C ARG A 501 9.97 -24.47 19.75
N VAL A 502 8.72 -24.00 19.67
CA VAL A 502 7.67 -24.67 18.91
C VAL A 502 7.76 -24.36 17.41
N LEU A 503 8.18 -23.15 17.03
CA LEU A 503 8.26 -22.72 15.63
C LEU A 503 9.46 -23.29 14.86
N ASN A 504 10.47 -23.83 15.54
CA ASN A 504 11.68 -24.39 14.90
C ASN A 504 11.56 -25.86 14.47
N SER A 505 10.46 -26.56 14.78
CA SER A 505 10.31 -28.00 14.50
C SER A 505 9.78 -28.36 13.11
N LEU A 506 9.54 -27.38 12.22
CA LEU A 506 8.93 -27.58 10.89
C LEU A 506 9.89 -27.41 9.68
N LYS A 507 11.21 -27.54 9.84
CA LYS A 507 12.16 -27.49 8.71
C LYS A 507 12.58 -28.90 8.24
N LEU A 508 12.20 -29.23 7.00
CA LEU A 508 12.75 -30.32 6.21
C LEU A 508 14.28 -30.17 6.02
N GLU A 509 15.01 -31.26 6.18
CA GLU A 509 16.41 -31.49 5.75
C GLU A 509 16.48 -31.51 4.19
N ASP A 510 17.52 -31.07 3.47
CA ASP A 510 18.96 -31.38 3.56
C ASP A 510 19.88 -30.21 3.12
N PRO A 511 21.18 -30.19 3.52
CA PRO A 511 22.18 -29.23 3.06
C PRO A 511 23.15 -29.83 2.02
N ILE A 512 23.51 -29.05 0.98
CA ILE A 512 24.70 -29.32 0.14
C ILE A 512 25.64 -28.10 0.12
N SER A 513 26.78 -28.32 0.78
CA SER A 513 28.17 -28.02 0.41
C SER A 513 28.64 -26.57 0.11
N THR A 514 29.36 -26.04 1.09
CA THR A 514 30.77 -25.61 1.05
C THR A 514 31.31 -24.94 -0.23
N VAL A 515 31.62 -23.64 -0.15
CA VAL A 515 32.65 -22.99 -0.98
C VAL A 515 33.51 -22.04 -0.13
N ALA A 516 34.80 -22.08 -0.43
CA ALA A 516 35.96 -21.66 0.32
C ALA A 516 36.08 -20.15 0.61
N VAL A 517 36.66 -19.85 1.77
CA VAL A 517 37.23 -18.56 2.16
C VAL A 517 38.52 -18.35 1.36
N ILE A 518 38.56 -17.32 0.52
CA ILE A 518 39.79 -16.81 -0.10
C ILE A 518 40.27 -15.63 0.73
N GLU A 519 41.38 -15.83 1.44
CA GLU A 519 42.16 -14.76 2.07
C GLU A 519 42.76 -13.84 0.99
N THR A 520 42.31 -12.60 0.92
CA THR A 520 42.97 -11.58 0.11
C THR A 520 44.12 -10.93 0.88
N LYS A 521 45.31 -11.22 0.36
CA LYS A 521 46.63 -10.69 0.69
C LYS A 521 46.66 -9.16 0.75
N GLN A 522 47.18 -8.64 1.86
CA GLN A 522 47.39 -7.22 2.13
C GLN A 522 48.60 -6.70 1.33
N GLU A 523 48.38 -5.83 0.34
CA GLU A 523 49.46 -5.17 -0.41
C GLU A 523 49.97 -3.90 0.30
N SER A 524 51.28 -3.84 0.44
CA SER A 524 52.07 -2.77 1.07
C SER A 524 52.10 -1.49 0.23
N ARG A 525 51.73 -0.36 0.84
CA ARG A 525 51.89 1.00 0.28
C ARG A 525 53.36 1.42 0.24
N ALA A 526 53.81 1.88 -0.93
CA ALA A 526 55.04 2.64 -1.12
C ALA A 526 54.85 4.13 -0.73
N PRO A 527 55.93 4.85 -0.34
CA PRO A 527 55.83 6.21 0.18
C PRO A 527 55.72 7.26 -0.94
N THR A 528 54.74 8.15 -0.80
CA THR A 528 54.55 9.34 -1.64
C THR A 528 55.56 10.43 -1.34
N SER A 529 56.16 10.97 -2.41
CA SER A 529 57.01 12.16 -2.44
C SER A 529 56.23 13.45 -2.15
N PRO A 530 56.89 14.51 -1.64
CA PRO A 530 56.22 15.75 -1.25
C PRO A 530 55.94 16.67 -2.44
N SER A 531 54.73 17.24 -2.46
CA SER A 531 54.26 18.25 -3.42
C SER A 531 54.93 19.63 -3.21
N PRO A 532 55.12 20.43 -4.27
CA PRO A 532 55.66 21.78 -4.18
C PRO A 532 54.63 22.80 -3.66
N PRO A 533 55.07 23.96 -3.13
CA PRO A 533 54.19 24.90 -2.45
C PRO A 533 53.32 25.72 -3.41
N THR A 534 52.06 25.88 -3.02
CA THR A 534 51.04 26.71 -3.66
C THR A 534 51.40 28.20 -3.61
N PRO A 535 51.22 28.98 -4.69
CA PRO A 535 51.46 30.42 -4.67
C PRO A 535 50.36 31.18 -3.91
N MET A 536 50.78 32.17 -3.12
CA MET A 536 49.90 33.05 -2.33
C MET A 536 49.00 33.90 -3.23
N ALA A 537 47.70 33.93 -2.91
CA ALA A 537 46.73 34.83 -3.52
C ALA A 537 46.94 36.29 -3.06
N PRO A 538 46.71 37.29 -3.93
CA PRO A 538 46.86 38.70 -3.57
C PRO A 538 45.69 39.19 -2.71
N ARG A 539 46.01 40.07 -1.75
CA ARG A 539 45.06 40.74 -0.85
C ARG A 539 44.03 41.57 -1.65
N PRO A 540 42.75 41.57 -1.25
CA PRO A 540 41.77 42.49 -1.80
C PRO A 540 41.99 43.91 -1.25
N GLY A 541 41.95 44.89 -2.15
CA GLY A 541 42.03 46.32 -1.83
C GLY A 541 40.75 46.88 -1.18
N PRO A 542 40.80 48.11 -0.67
CA PRO A 542 39.76 48.69 0.16
C PRO A 542 38.49 49.05 -0.63
N THR A 543 37.35 48.62 -0.09
CA THR A 543 36.00 48.91 -0.58
C THR A 543 35.65 50.39 -0.40
N ALA A 544 35.05 51.00 -1.43
CA ALA A 544 34.53 52.36 -1.42
C ALA A 544 33.32 52.50 -0.46
N PRO A 545 33.05 53.70 0.07
CA PRO A 545 32.00 53.91 1.06
C PRO A 545 30.59 53.85 0.45
N GLU A 546 29.71 53.16 1.17
CA GLU A 546 28.31 52.91 0.88
C GLU A 546 27.46 54.18 1.08
N ALA A 547 26.55 54.46 0.14
CA ALA A 547 25.67 55.63 0.18
C ALA A 547 24.56 55.48 1.24
N PRO A 548 24.06 56.59 1.82
CA PRO A 548 23.13 56.53 2.95
C PRO A 548 21.73 56.08 2.53
N ILE A 549 21.21 55.10 3.27
CA ILE A 549 19.86 54.55 3.16
C ILE A 549 18.84 55.56 3.69
N GLN A 550 17.82 55.87 2.89
CA GLN A 550 16.67 56.69 3.30
C GLN A 550 15.76 55.94 4.29
N PRO A 551 15.21 56.61 5.32
CA PRO A 551 14.33 55.98 6.29
C PRO A 551 12.94 55.70 5.70
N GLN A 552 12.51 54.44 5.74
CA GLN A 552 11.14 54.05 5.38
C GLN A 552 10.15 54.40 6.49
N ALA A 553 8.98 54.89 6.08
CA ALA A 553 7.87 55.30 6.94
C ALA A 553 7.29 54.13 7.77
N PRO A 554 6.79 54.38 8.99
CA PRO A 554 6.29 53.34 9.87
C PRO A 554 5.00 52.70 9.35
N ARG A 555 5.01 51.37 9.21
CA ARG A 555 3.83 50.55 8.91
C ARG A 555 2.84 50.61 10.07
N ARG A 556 1.59 50.99 9.77
CA ARG A 556 0.45 50.96 10.70
C ARG A 556 0.22 49.54 11.21
N LYS A 557 0.22 49.37 12.53
CA LYS A 557 -0.24 48.15 13.22
C LYS A 557 -1.74 47.98 12.95
N ARG A 558 -2.13 46.79 12.46
CA ARG A 558 -3.54 46.37 12.44
C ARG A 558 -3.88 45.78 13.81
N GLU A 559 -4.94 46.28 14.42
CA GLU A 559 -5.50 45.74 15.66
C GLU A 559 -6.20 44.40 15.39
N PRO A 560 -6.20 43.48 16.38
CA PRO A 560 -6.86 42.19 16.26
C PRO A 560 -8.38 42.33 16.36
N ILE A 561 -9.08 41.74 15.40
CA ILE A 561 -10.54 41.58 15.43
C ILE A 561 -10.88 40.48 16.44
N VAL A 562 -11.50 40.86 17.55
CA VAL A 562 -12.06 39.93 18.54
C VAL A 562 -13.50 39.63 18.13
N HIS A 563 -13.77 38.38 17.76
CA HIS A 563 -15.14 37.89 17.59
C HIS A 563 -15.70 37.51 18.96
N VAL A 564 -16.70 38.26 19.42
CA VAL A 564 -17.52 37.92 20.60
C VAL A 564 -18.58 36.90 20.16
N TRP A 565 -18.66 35.79 20.87
CA TRP A 565 -19.65 34.73 20.66
C TRP A 565 -20.80 34.94 21.65
N GLU A 566 -22.01 35.19 21.15
CA GLU A 566 -23.23 35.26 21.97
C GLU A 566 -23.98 33.92 21.92
N PRO A 567 -24.43 33.38 23.06
CA PRO A 567 -25.18 32.12 23.11
C PRO A 567 -26.66 32.30 22.70
N PRO A 568 -27.30 31.26 22.15
CA PRO A 568 -28.66 31.34 21.65
C PRO A 568 -29.69 31.39 22.78
N THR A 569 -30.64 32.32 22.66
CA THR A 569 -31.84 32.41 23.49
C THR A 569 -32.85 31.32 23.09
N THR A 570 -33.34 30.57 24.07
CA THR A 570 -34.44 29.62 23.93
C THR A 570 -35.78 30.34 23.82
N PRO A 571 -36.68 29.93 22.91
CA PRO A 571 -38.04 30.47 22.87
C PRO A 571 -38.97 29.75 23.85
N ASN A 572 -39.85 30.52 24.49
CA ASN A 572 -41.10 30.05 25.11
C ASN A 572 -42.18 29.85 24.04
#